data_AF-L8P2P9-F1
#
_entry.id   AF-L8P2P9-F1
#
_cell.length_a   1.000
_cell.length_b   1.000
_cell.length_c   1.000
_cell.angle_alpha   90.00
_cell.angle_beta   90.00
_cell.angle_gamma   90.00
#
_symmetry.space_group_name_H-M   'P 1'
#
loop_
_entity.id
_entity.type
_entity.pdbx_description
1 polymer ?
#
loop_
_entity_poly.entity_id
_entity_poly.type
_entity_poly.pdbx_seq_one_letter_code
_entity_poly.pdbx_strand_id
1 'polypeptide(L)' 'MTNPELPWEPYALIAVELESERLVVLGQAVPGVTVADLTVGMEVEVVPGVLHEDAETIWTTWQWRPTGVTA' A
#
# COMPACT_ATOMS: atom_id res chain seq x y z
N MET A 1 4.47 9.22 -16.77
CA MET A 1 4.57 8.49 -18.05
C MET A 1 4.74 7.01 -17.72
N THR A 2 3.80 6.14 -18.07
CA THR A 2 3.97 4.69 -17.92
C THR A 2 4.87 4.22 -19.07
N ASN A 3 6.13 3.87 -18.81
CA ASN A 3 7.00 3.28 -19.82
C ASN A 3 6.56 1.82 -20.04
N PRO A 4 6.01 1.46 -21.21
CA PRO A 4 5.49 0.11 -21.46
C PRO A 4 6.60 -0.96 -21.54
N GLU A 5 7.88 -0.57 -21.61
CA GLU A 5 9.01 -1.50 -21.61
C GLU A 5 9.49 -1.90 -20.20
N LEU A 6 9.04 -1.20 -19.15
CA LEU A 6 9.34 -1.59 -17.78
C LEU A 6 8.47 -2.79 -17.35
N PRO A 7 9.06 -3.83 -16.75
CA PRO A 7 8.28 -4.96 -16.25
C PRO A 7 7.31 -4.45 -15.17
N TRP A 8 6.04 -4.82 -15.32
CA TRP A 8 5.05 -4.52 -14.30
C TRP A 8 5.30 -5.37 -13.05
N GLU A 9 5.33 -4.73 -11.89
CA GLU A 9 5.46 -5.40 -10.61
C GLU A 9 4.09 -5.51 -9.91
N PRO A 10 3.70 -6.71 -9.45
CA PRO A 10 2.47 -6.89 -8.68
C PRO A 10 2.53 -6.13 -7.34
N TYR A 11 1.41 -5.52 -6.97
CA TYR A 11 1.22 -4.91 -5.65
C TYR A 11 -0.17 -5.26 -5.11
N ALA A 12 -0.28 -5.39 -3.78
CA ALA A 12 -1.55 -5.65 -3.11
C ALA A 12 -2.31 -4.35 -2.84
N LEU A 13 -3.64 -4.39 -3.03
CA LEU A 13 -4.55 -3.33 -2.60
C LEU A 13 -5.34 -3.81 -1.39
N ILE A 14 -5.45 -2.94 -0.38
CA ILE A 14 -6.16 -3.21 0.87
C ILE A 14 -7.33 -2.23 0.98
N ALA A 15 -8.51 -2.76 1.32
CA ALA A 15 -9.67 -1.98 1.70
C ALA A 15 -9.73 -1.94 3.23
N VAL A 16 -9.54 -0.76 3.81
CA VAL A 16 -9.51 -0.58 5.26
C VAL A 16 -10.75 0.16 5.70
N GLU A 17 -11.52 -0.46 6.59
CA GLU A 17 -12.65 0.18 7.24
C GLU A 17 -12.16 0.99 8.44
N LEU A 18 -12.47 2.28 8.44
CA LEU A 18 -12.26 3.20 9.55
C LEU A 18 -13.57 3.26 10.34
N GLU A 19 -13.67 2.49 11.41
CA GLU A 19 -14.94 2.25 12.13
C GLU A 19 -15.55 3.54 12.70
N SER A 20 -14.71 4.45 13.22
CA SER A 20 -15.18 5.70 13.84
C SER A 20 -15.80 6.64 12.80
N GLU A 21 -15.22 6.66 11.60
CA GLU A 21 -15.60 7.51 10.48
C GLU A 21 -16.64 6.85 9.57
N ARG A 22 -16.84 5.52 9.69
CA ARG A 22 -17.66 4.68 8.81
C ARG A 22 -17.28 4.82 7.34
N LEU A 23 -15.97 4.88 7.08
CA LEU A 23 -15.38 5.02 5.75
C LEU A 23 -14.57 3.79 5.38
N VAL A 24 -14.57 3.45 4.09
CA VAL A 24 -13.65 2.45 3.54
C VAL A 24 -12.63 3.18 2.67
N VAL A 25 -11.36 3.04 3.00
CA VAL A 25 -10.26 3.65 2.28
C VAL A 25 -9.48 2.56 1.54
N LEU A 26 -9.40 2.70 0.22
CA LEU A 26 -8.57 1.84 -0.62
C LEU A 26 -7.16 2.42 -0.70
N GLY A 27 -6.16 1.58 -0.42
CA GLY A 27 -4.76 1.96 -0.56
C GLY A 27 -3.87 0.77 -0.90
N GLN A 28 -2.64 1.05 -1.30
CA GLN A 28 -1.65 0.01 -1.57
C GLN A 28 -1.04 -0.51 -0.27
N ALA A 29 -0.71 -1.79 -0.23
CA ALA A 29 0.13 -2.33 0.82
C ALA A 29 1.57 -1.78 0.67
N VAL A 30 2.34 -1.83 1.76
CA VAL A 30 3.79 -1.57 1.70
C VAL A 30 4.49 -2.57 0.75
N PRO A 31 5.60 -2.20 0.10
CA PRO A 31 6.34 -3.11 -0.77
C PRO A 31 6.71 -4.43 -0.08
N GLY A 32 6.62 -5.53 -0.82
CA GLY A 32 6.91 -6.88 -0.29
C GLY A 32 5.71 -7.59 0.36
N VAL A 33 4.64 -6.88 0.72
CA VAL A 33 3.40 -7.52 1.20
C VAL A 33 2.56 -8.00 0.01
N THR A 34 2.18 -9.27 0.05
CA THR A 34 1.35 -9.91 -0.97
C THR A 34 -0.04 -10.24 -0.42
N VAL A 35 -0.96 -10.59 -1.30
CA VAL A 35 -2.31 -11.06 -0.88
C VAL A 35 -2.27 -12.34 -0.04
N ALA A 36 -1.18 -13.11 -0.08
CA ALA A 36 -1.02 -14.30 0.75
C ALA A 36 -0.71 -13.98 2.21
N ASP A 37 -0.19 -12.77 2.47
CA ASP A 37 0.14 -12.29 3.82
C ASP A 37 -1.07 -11.62 4.51
N LEU A 38 -2.19 -11.49 3.80
CA LEU A 38 -3.36 -10.73 4.23
C LEU A 38 -4.55 -11.63 4.56
N THR A 39 -5.29 -11.25 5.61
CA THR A 39 -6.59 -11.83 5.94
C THR A 39 -7.61 -10.73 6.19
N VAL A 40 -8.89 -10.99 5.88
CA VAL A 40 -9.98 -10.07 6.22
C VAL A 40 -10.05 -9.88 7.74
N GLY A 41 -10.22 -8.63 8.18
CA GLY A 41 -10.24 -8.26 9.59
C GLY A 41 -8.86 -8.11 10.22
N MET A 42 -7.77 -8.23 9.45
CA MET A 42 -6.42 -7.96 9.93
C MET A 42 -6.24 -6.46 10.23
N GLU A 43 -5.65 -6.14 11.38
CA GLU A 43 -5.28 -4.77 11.72
C GLU A 43 -4.13 -4.28 10.83
N VAL A 44 -4.24 -3.03 10.41
CA VAL A 44 -3.27 -2.36 9.56
C VAL A 44 -3.05 -0.94 10.04
N GLU A 45 -1.85 -0.41 9.79
CA GLU A 45 -1.48 0.97 10.08
C GLU A 45 -1.21 1.76 8.79
N VAL A 46 -1.52 3.06 8.82
CA VAL A 46 -1.14 4.00 7.76
C VAL A 46 0.34 4.34 7.92
N VAL A 47 1.13 4.17 6.87
CA VAL A 47 2.52 4.60 6.81
C VAL A 47 2.78 5.47 5.57
N PRO A 48 3.73 6.42 5.62
CA PRO A 48 4.18 7.12 4.43
C PRO A 48 4.94 6.17 3.50
N GLY A 49 4.63 6.24 2.21
CA GLY A 49 5.27 5.49 1.14
C GLY A 49 5.72 6.38 -0.01
N VAL A 50 6.43 5.81 -0.98
CA VAL A 50 6.86 6.50 -2.21
C VAL A 50 5.93 6.13 -3.34
N LEU A 51 5.25 7.13 -3.92
CA LEU A 51 4.42 6.94 -5.13
C LEU A 51 5.29 6.90 -6.38
N HIS A 52 6.26 7.79 -6.43
CA HIS A 52 7.18 7.94 -7.54
C HIS A 52 8.44 8.66 -7.05
N GLU A 53 9.59 8.32 -7.62
CA GLU A 53 10.81 9.10 -7.46
C GLU A 53 11.43 9.36 -8.83
N ASP A 54 12.03 10.53 -8.97
CA ASP A 54 12.97 10.84 -10.04
C ASP A 54 14.22 11.51 -9.46
N ALA A 55 15.11 12.01 -10.33
CA ALA A 55 16.37 12.60 -9.92
C ALA A 55 16.22 13.89 -9.07
N GLU A 56 15.05 14.52 -9.07
CA GLU A 56 14.82 15.82 -8.44
C GLU A 56 13.78 15.76 -7.32
N THR A 57 12.80 14.86 -7.42
CA THR A 57 11.63 14.84 -6.53
C THR A 57 11.22 13.42 -6.13
N ILE A 58 10.91 13.27 -4.84
CA ILE A 58 10.21 12.11 -4.29
C ILE A 58 8.77 12.52 -4.02
N TRP A 59 7.82 11.88 -4.71
CA TRP A 59 6.40 12.02 -4.44
C TRP A 59 5.98 10.99 -3.41
N THR A 60 5.46 11.45 -2.28
CA THR A 60 4.99 10.59 -1.20
C THR A 60 3.50 10.27 -1.34
N THR A 61 3.12 9.11 -0.82
CA THR A 61 1.74 8.64 -0.70
C THR A 61 1.56 7.94 0.65
N TRP A 62 0.35 7.46 0.91
CA TRP A 62 0.02 6.64 2.06
C TRP A 62 -0.09 5.17 1.62
N GLN A 63 0.47 4.29 2.43
CA GLN A 63 0.41 2.83 2.25
C GLN A 63 -0.10 2.17 3.54
N TRP A 64 -0.62 0.96 3.40
CA TRP A 64 -1.11 0.15 4.50
C TRP A 64 -0.06 -0.89 4.89
N ARG A 65 0.32 -0.93 6.16
CA ARG A 65 1.19 -1.97 6.72
C ARG A 65 0.40 -2.88 7.65
N PRO A 66 0.36 -4.20 7.41
CA PRO A 66 -0.21 -5.15 8.36
C PRO A 66 0.60 -5.19 9.66
N THR A 67 -0.08 -5.12 10.81
CA THR A 67 0.59 -5.09 12.13
C THR A 67 1.11 -6.47 12.55
N GLY A 68 0.54 -7.55 12.00
CA GLY A 68 0.91 -8.94 12.28
C GLY A 68 2.04 -9.51 11.42
N VAL A 69 2.55 -8.75 10.45
CA VAL A 69 3.60 -9.20 9.51
C VAL A 69 4.81 -8.29 9.64
N THR A 70 5.95 -8.85 10.03
CA THR A 70 7.22 -8.13 9.96
C THR A 70 7.69 -8.17 8.50
N ALA A 71 7.54 -7.06 7.80
CA ALA A 71 8.17 -6.82 6.50
C ALA A 71 9.70 -6.90 6.60
#